data_AF-A0A8G1H3J3-F1
#
_entry.id   AF-A0A8G1H3J3-F1
#
_cell.length_a   1.000
_cell.length_b   1.000
_cell.length_c   1.000
_cell.angle_alpha   90.00
_cell.angle_beta   90.00
_cell.angle_gamma   90.00
#
_symmetry.space_group_name_H-M   'P 1'
#
loop_
_entity.id
_entity.type
_entity.pdbx_description
1 polymer ?
#
loop_
_entity_poly.entity_id
_entity_poly.type
_entity_poly.pdbx_seq_one_letter_code
_entity_poly.pdbx_strand_id
1 'polypeptide(L)'
;DFTGVPAVVDLAAMREAVNRLGGDVAKVNPLSPVDLVIDHSVTVDHFGDDDAFEENVRLEMERNHERYVFLRWGQKAFNRFSVVPPGTGICHQVNLEYLGQAVWHEQQDGQEVAYPDTLVG
;
A
#
# COMPACT_ATOMS: atom_id res chain seq x y z
N ASP A 1 2.59 3.25 -6.21
CA ASP A 1 2.36 1.87 -6.72
C ASP A 1 3.57 1.19 -7.39
N PHE A 2 4.32 1.85 -8.30
CA PHE A 2 5.41 1.20 -9.05
C PHE A 2 6.47 0.49 -8.22
N THR A 3 6.82 1.00 -7.04
CA THR A 3 7.76 0.38 -6.09
C THR A 3 7.09 -0.57 -5.11
N GLY A 4 5.79 -0.42 -4.87
CA GLY A 4 5.06 -1.22 -3.91
C GLY A 4 4.70 -2.62 -4.43
N VAL A 5 4.42 -2.74 -5.74
CA VAL A 5 4.21 -4.06 -6.38
C VAL A 5 5.42 -4.98 -6.25
N PRO A 6 6.66 -4.58 -6.65
CA PRO A 6 7.83 -5.44 -6.47
C PRO A 6 8.09 -5.74 -4.99
N ALA A 7 7.86 -4.80 -4.07
CA ALA A 7 7.98 -5.08 -2.63
C ALA A 7 7.03 -6.20 -2.15
N VAL A 8 5.78 -6.22 -2.61
CA VAL A 8 4.82 -7.29 -2.26
C VAL A 8 5.21 -8.61 -2.94
N VAL A 9 5.75 -8.57 -4.17
CA VAL A 9 6.32 -9.76 -4.83
C VAL A 9 7.49 -10.32 -4.03
N ASP A 10 8.40 -9.48 -3.55
CA ASP A 10 9.55 -9.89 -2.75
C ASP A 10 9.11 -10.55 -1.45
N LEU A 11 8.11 -9.97 -0.76
CA LEU A 11 7.53 -10.60 0.45
C LEU A 11 6.91 -11.96 0.14
N ALA A 12 6.21 -12.10 -1.00
CA ALA A 12 5.65 -13.39 -1.42
C ALA A 12 6.74 -14.42 -1.73
N ALA A 13 7.81 -14.01 -2.42
CA ALA A 13 8.96 -14.85 -2.73
C ALA A 13 9.73 -15.26 -1.47
N MET A 14 9.89 -14.34 -0.51
CA MET A 14 10.48 -14.62 0.80
C MET A 14 9.65 -15.65 1.57
N ARG A 15 8.31 -15.55 1.56
CA ARG A 15 7.42 -16.55 2.17
C ARG A 15 7.64 -17.93 1.56
N GLU A 16 7.73 -18.02 0.24
CA GLU A 16 7.99 -19.28 -0.45
C GLU A 16 9.38 -19.85 -0.09
N ALA A 17 10.40 -19.00 -0.02
CA ALA A 17 11.75 -19.40 0.39
C ALA A 17 11.80 -19.91 1.84
N VAL A 18 11.16 -19.22 2.78
CA VAL A 18 11.05 -19.64 4.18
C VAL A 18 10.32 -20.99 4.29
N ASN A 19 9.24 -21.18 3.54
CA ASN A 19 8.51 -22.45 3.50
C ASN A 19 9.39 -23.61 2.99
N ARG A 20 10.15 -23.39 1.92
CA ARG A 20 11.10 -24.39 1.38
C ARG A 20 12.16 -24.82 2.39
N LEU A 21 12.55 -23.93 3.29
CA LEU A 21 13.52 -24.19 4.35
C LEU A 21 12.88 -24.78 5.62
N GLY A 22 11.57 -25.04 5.62
CA GLY A 22 10.83 -25.56 6.79
C GLY A 22 10.62 -24.52 7.90
N GLY A 23 10.75 -23.24 7.59
CA GLY A 23 10.56 -22.14 8.53
C GLY A 23 9.10 -21.68 8.63
N ASP A 24 8.84 -20.82 9.62
CA ASP A 24 7.53 -20.22 9.83
C ASP A 24 7.29 -19.04 8.87
N VAL A 25 6.44 -19.27 7.88
CA VAL A 25 6.05 -18.30 6.84
C VAL A 25 5.38 -17.06 7.44
N ALA A 26 4.67 -17.19 8.57
CA ALA A 26 3.96 -16.09 9.20
C ALA A 26 4.90 -14.99 9.72
N LYS A 27 6.19 -15.33 9.95
CA LYS A 27 7.23 -14.37 10.33
C LYS A 27 7.63 -13.43 9.19
N VAL A 28 7.33 -13.77 7.94
CA VAL A 28 7.50 -12.86 6.80
C VAL A 28 6.27 -11.96 6.72
N ASN A 29 6.36 -10.84 7.43
CA ASN A 29 5.31 -9.84 7.57
C ASN A 29 5.94 -8.47 7.85
N PRO A 30 5.35 -7.35 7.40
CA PRO A 30 5.78 -6.03 7.85
C PRO A 30 5.72 -5.92 9.38
N LEU A 31 6.80 -5.40 9.97
CA LEU A 31 6.88 -5.15 11.41
C LEU A 31 6.24 -3.81 11.78
N SER A 32 6.40 -2.82 10.91
CA SER A 32 5.76 -1.51 11.00
C SER A 32 4.52 -1.44 10.11
N PRO A 33 3.55 -0.54 10.40
CA PRO A 33 2.50 -0.18 9.45
C PRO A 33 3.07 0.25 8.10
N VAL A 34 2.44 -0.20 7.03
CA VAL A 34 2.79 0.14 5.65
C VAL A 34 1.51 0.52 4.91
N ASP A 35 1.51 1.74 4.37
CA ASP A 35 0.42 2.26 3.54
C ASP A 35 0.91 2.44 2.11
N LEU A 36 0.38 1.65 1.17
CA LEU A 36 0.70 1.77 -0.24
C LEU A 36 -0.33 2.65 -0.93
N VAL A 37 0.12 3.80 -1.44
CA VAL A 37 -0.72 4.69 -2.26
C VAL A 37 -0.54 4.38 -3.75
N ILE A 38 -1.67 4.25 -4.45
CA ILE A 38 -1.72 4.07 -5.91
C ILE A 38 -2.01 5.42 -6.56
N ASP A 39 -0.98 6.00 -7.16
CA ASP A 39 -1.01 7.38 -7.68
C ASP A 39 -0.22 7.60 -8.97
N HIS A 40 0.67 6.67 -9.37
CA HIS A 40 1.55 6.87 -10.53
C HIS A 40 1.03 6.25 -11.83
N SER A 41 -0.15 5.65 -11.83
CA SER A 41 -0.61 4.87 -12.97
C SER A 41 -1.71 5.53 -13.79
N VAL A 42 -2.54 6.38 -13.17
CA VAL A 42 -3.52 7.20 -13.90
C VAL A 42 -2.78 8.02 -14.96
N THR A 43 -3.21 7.85 -16.21
CA THR A 43 -2.71 8.61 -17.36
C THR A 43 -3.80 9.58 -17.82
N VAL A 44 -3.41 10.72 -18.40
CA VAL A 44 -4.35 11.68 -18.98
C VAL A 44 -4.61 11.27 -20.43
N ASP A 45 -5.55 10.35 -20.63
CA ASP A 45 -6.01 9.91 -21.96
C ASP A 45 -7.10 10.85 -22.50
N HIS A 46 -7.99 11.31 -21.62
CA HIS A 46 -9.08 12.24 -21.90
C HIS A 46 -8.92 13.52 -21.07
N PHE A 47 -9.26 14.68 -21.63
CA PHE A 47 -9.14 15.96 -20.94
C PHE A 47 -10.11 17.01 -21.52
N GLY A 48 -10.49 17.99 -20.69
CA GLY A 48 -11.18 19.20 -21.15
C GLY A 48 -12.71 19.14 -21.14
N ASP A 49 -13.30 18.09 -20.56
CA ASP A 49 -14.75 17.96 -20.32
C ASP A 49 -15.03 17.35 -18.93
N ASP A 50 -16.32 17.30 -18.58
CA ASP A 50 -16.78 16.83 -17.26
C ASP A 50 -16.62 15.30 -17.08
N ASP A 51 -16.52 14.54 -18.17
CA ASP A 51 -16.41 13.07 -18.16
C ASP A 51 -14.95 12.58 -18.06
N ALA A 52 -13.98 13.46 -18.36
CA ALA A 52 -12.56 13.14 -18.43
C ALA A 52 -12.01 12.43 -17.19
N PHE A 53 -12.44 12.83 -15.98
CA PHE A 53 -11.97 12.18 -14.75
C PHE A 53 -12.44 10.72 -14.65
N GLU A 54 -13.74 10.48 -14.84
CA GLU A 54 -14.31 9.14 -14.74
C GLU A 54 -13.73 8.22 -15.81
N GLU A 55 -13.56 8.71 -17.04
CA GLU A 55 -13.02 7.93 -18.14
C GLU A 55 -11.54 7.55 -17.91
N ASN A 56 -10.71 8.48 -17.45
CA ASN A 56 -9.31 8.20 -17.12
C ASN A 56 -9.19 7.19 -15.97
N VAL A 57 -9.99 7.31 -14.91
CA VAL A 57 -10.00 6.35 -13.80
C VAL A 57 -10.48 4.97 -14.26
N ARG A 58 -11.48 4.91 -15.14
CA ARG A 58 -11.97 3.65 -15.71
C ARG A 58 -10.88 2.95 -16.54
N LEU A 59 -10.25 3.68 -17.47
CA LEU A 59 -9.16 3.15 -18.30
C LEU A 59 -7.98 2.67 -17.44
N GLU A 60 -7.68 3.40 -16.37
CA GLU A 60 -6.65 3.03 -15.41
C GLU A 60 -6.96 1.69 -14.72
N MET A 61 -8.20 1.50 -14.27
CA MET A 61 -8.65 0.25 -13.65
C MET A 61 -8.60 -0.93 -14.62
N GLU A 62 -8.93 -0.69 -15.90
CA GLU A 62 -8.86 -1.72 -16.95
C GLU A 62 -7.41 -2.13 -17.24
N ARG A 63 -6.51 -1.16 -17.44
CA ARG A 63 -5.10 -1.40 -17.79
C ARG A 63 -4.32 -2.04 -16.67
N ASN A 64 -4.64 -1.72 -15.41
CA ASN A 64 -3.88 -2.15 -14.24
C ASN A 64 -4.62 -3.20 -13.39
N HIS A 65 -5.61 -3.88 -13.96
CA HIS A 65 -6.47 -4.83 -13.25
C HIS A 65 -5.67 -5.89 -12.46
N GLU A 66 -4.76 -6.63 -13.12
CA GLU A 66 -3.99 -7.70 -12.47
C GLU A 66 -3.16 -7.18 -11.31
N ARG A 67 -2.56 -6.01 -11.48
CA ARG A 67 -1.74 -5.34 -10.46
C ARG A 67 -2.58 -4.98 -9.24
N TYR A 68 -3.80 -4.50 -9.43
CA TYR A 68 -4.72 -4.18 -8.34
C TYR A 68 -5.26 -5.42 -7.65
N VAL A 69 -5.56 -6.48 -8.39
CA VAL A 69 -5.90 -7.78 -7.80
C VAL A 69 -4.75 -8.30 -6.94
N PHE A 70 -3.52 -8.19 -7.41
CA PHE A 70 -2.32 -8.59 -6.67
C PHE A 70 -2.10 -7.76 -5.39
N LEU A 71 -2.23 -6.43 -5.46
CA LEU A 71 -2.12 -5.57 -4.28
C LEU A 71 -3.26 -5.81 -3.28
N ARG A 72 -4.49 -6.08 -3.75
CA ARG A 72 -5.62 -6.49 -2.90
C ARG A 72 -5.39 -7.83 -2.23
N TRP A 73 -4.74 -8.77 -2.91
CA TRP A 73 -4.28 -10.01 -2.28
C TRP A 73 -3.24 -9.70 -1.19
N GLY A 74 -2.25 -8.85 -1.48
CA GLY A 74 -1.24 -8.43 -0.50
C GLY A 74 -1.85 -7.84 0.77
N GLN A 75 -2.85 -6.96 0.63
CA GLN A 75 -3.63 -6.39 1.73
C GLN A 75 -4.33 -7.43 2.63
N LYS A 76 -4.69 -8.59 2.08
CA LYS A 76 -5.27 -9.70 2.86
C LYS A 76 -4.21 -10.66 3.39
N ALA A 77 -3.07 -10.78 2.70
CA ALA A 77 -2.03 -11.74 3.00
C ALA A 77 -1.03 -11.25 4.06
N PHE A 78 -0.85 -9.93 4.20
CA PHE A 78 0.08 -9.32 5.15
C PHE A 78 -0.67 -8.51 6.20
N ASN A 79 -0.21 -8.61 7.44
CA ASN A 79 -0.70 -7.79 8.54
C ASN A 79 -0.09 -6.40 8.43
N ARG A 80 -0.79 -5.39 8.95
CA ARG A 80 -0.30 -3.99 8.98
C ARG A 80 0.02 -3.41 7.59
N PHE A 81 -0.52 -4.01 6.53
CA PHE A 81 -0.38 -3.52 5.15
C PHE A 81 -1.73 -3.03 4.64
N SER A 82 -1.78 -1.77 4.21
CA SER A 82 -2.96 -1.12 3.68
C SER A 82 -2.70 -0.61 2.26
N VAL A 83 -3.77 -0.47 1.47
CA VAL A 83 -3.69 0.04 0.09
C VAL A 83 -4.72 1.13 -0.10
N VAL A 84 -4.26 2.32 -0.47
CA VAL A 84 -5.10 3.45 -0.89
C VAL A 84 -5.36 3.31 -2.40
N PRO A 85 -6.63 3.25 -2.84
CA PRO A 85 -6.98 2.99 -4.23
C PRO A 85 -6.65 4.17 -5.17
N PRO A 86 -6.56 3.94 -6.49
CA PRO A 86 -6.34 5.01 -7.47
C PRO A 86 -7.44 6.06 -7.43
N GLY A 87 -7.10 7.29 -7.82
CA GLY A 87 -8.03 8.42 -7.85
C GLY A 87 -8.32 9.06 -6.49
N THR A 88 -7.70 8.58 -5.40
CA THR A 88 -7.87 9.14 -4.05
C THR A 88 -6.97 10.36 -3.80
N GLY A 89 -5.87 10.49 -4.54
CA GLY A 89 -4.87 11.55 -4.37
C GLY A 89 -3.46 11.04 -4.67
N ILE A 90 -2.47 11.91 -4.46
CA ILE A 90 -1.04 11.58 -4.58
C ILE A 90 -0.44 11.21 -3.22
N CYS A 91 0.57 10.33 -3.22
CA CYS A 91 1.14 9.73 -2.01
C CYS A 91 1.42 10.74 -0.88
N HIS A 92 2.14 11.81 -1.17
CA HIS A 92 2.51 12.80 -0.16
C HIS A 92 1.34 13.65 0.34
N GLN A 93 0.36 13.94 -0.51
CA GLN A 93 -0.83 14.69 -0.10
C GLN A 93 -1.71 13.85 0.82
N VAL A 94 -1.99 12.60 0.42
CA VAL A 94 -2.74 11.64 1.24
C VAL A 94 -2.03 11.40 2.57
N ASN A 95 -0.69 11.36 2.57
CA ASN A 95 0.07 11.25 3.81
C ASN A 95 -0.14 12.45 4.74
N LEU A 96 -0.08 13.68 4.23
CA LEU A 96 -0.25 14.89 5.04
C LEU A 96 -1.68 15.09 5.54
N GLU A 97 -2.67 14.70 4.74
CA GLU A 97 -4.08 14.98 5.01
C GLU A 97 -4.80 13.85 5.76
N TYR A 98 -4.29 12.60 5.69
CA TYR A 98 -5.02 11.43 6.20
C TYR A 98 -4.16 10.41 6.96
N LEU A 99 -3.00 10.01 6.44
CA LEU A 99 -2.23 8.89 7.04
C LEU A 99 -1.34 9.32 8.21
N GLY A 100 -0.73 10.50 8.12
CA GLY A 100 0.21 11.00 9.12
C GLY A 100 -0.46 11.18 10.47
N GLN A 101 0.15 10.62 11.52
CA GLN A 101 -0.38 10.68 12.89
C GLN A 101 0.23 11.81 13.71
N ALA A 102 1.41 12.31 13.29
CA ALA A 102 2.30 13.20 14.05
C ALA A 102 2.85 12.58 15.36
N VAL A 103 1.98 11.95 16.16
CA VAL A 103 2.31 11.16 17.35
C VAL A 103 1.53 9.85 17.28
N TRP A 104 2.25 8.73 17.26
CA TRP A 104 1.65 7.41 17.45
C TRP A 104 1.52 7.09 18.93
N HIS A 105 0.57 6.23 19.25
CA HIS A 105 0.47 5.63 20.58
C HIS A 105 0.17 4.13 20.46
N GLU A 106 0.78 3.33 21.32
CA GLU A 106 0.49 1.89 21.38
C GLU A 106 0.72 1.33 22.79
N GLN A 107 0.12 0.18 23.07
CA GLN A 107 0.36 -0.55 24.31
C GLN A 107 1.64 -1.39 24.17
N GLN A 108 2.68 -1.03 24.93
CA GLN A 108 3.93 -1.80 25.04
C GLN A 108 4.14 -2.19 26.50
N ASP A 109 4.37 -3.49 26.77
CA ASP A 109 4.64 -4.02 28.11
C ASP A 109 3.62 -3.60 29.19
N GLY A 110 2.35 -3.46 28.79
CA GLY A 110 1.25 -3.05 29.68
C GLY A 110 1.19 -1.55 29.99
N GLN A 111 1.97 -0.73 29.28
CA GLN A 111 1.95 0.73 29.38
C GLN A 111 1.61 1.34 28.02
N GLU A 112 0.84 2.43 28.05
CA GLU A 112 0.59 3.23 26.86
C GLU A 112 1.80 4.11 26.58
N VAL A 113 2.43 3.91 25.43
CA VAL A 113 3.62 4.64 24.99
C VAL A 113 3.22 5.51 23.80
N ALA A 114 3.57 6.80 23.86
CA ALA A 114 3.43 7.73 22.76
C ALA A 114 4.80 8.11 22.20
N TYR A 115 4.92 8.20 20.87
CA TYR A 115 6.18 8.50 20.19
C TYR A 115 5.96 9.27 18.88
N PRO A 116 6.96 10.04 18.41
CA PRO A 116 6.86 10.81 17.18
C PRO A 116 6.61 9.90 15.97
N ASP A 117 5.77 10.38 15.05
CA ASP A 117 5.60 9.76 13.74
C ASP A 117 6.87 9.93 12.90
N THR A 118 7.35 8.81 12.36
CA THR A 118 8.52 8.75 11.50
C THR A 118 8.28 7.67 10.45
N LEU A 119 8.70 7.92 9.21
CA LEU A 119 8.51 6.98 8.11
C LEU A 119 9.68 7.01 7.14
N VAL A 120 9.77 5.94 6.34
CA VAL A 120 10.55 5.87 5.10
C VAL A 120 9.58 5.46 3.99
N GLY A 121 9.66 6.12 2.83
CA GLY A 121 8.76 5.93 1.70
C GLY A 121 9.50 5.87 0.37
#